data_AF-A0A1F4CM97-F1
#
_entry.id   AF-A0A1F4CM97-F1
#
_cell.length_a   1.000
_cell.length_b   1.000
_cell.length_c   1.000
_cell.angle_alpha   90.00
_cell.angle_beta   90.00
_cell.angle_gamma   90.00
#
_symmetry.space_group_name_H-M   'P 1'
#
loop_
_entity.id
_entity.type
_entity.pdbx_description
1 polymer ?
#
loop_
_entity_poly.entity_id
_entity_poly.type
_entity_poly.pdbx_seq_one_letter_code
_entity_poly.pdbx_strand_id
1 'polypeptide(L)'
;MKNGMGKMLLWTALAAALGTTSAPQAAESPSVHAQSRKMSPELIKKTQEESLKAIKRGEQLWLDRKLGSNGLNCNVCHPDAAATHPETYPKFKQQFGRVVTVQEFINWCIYVALRGPRQEIGGEMLTALESYQAYKNRGNALEIGFPGP
;
A
#
# COMPACT_ATOMS: atom_id res chain seq x y z
N MET A 1 -42.38 -54.74 -29.77
CA MET A 1 -41.46 -55.08 -28.67
C MET A 1 -40.33 -54.04 -28.65
N LYS A 2 -40.08 -53.42 -27.48
CA LYS A 2 -39.00 -52.46 -27.12
C LYS A 2 -39.16 -51.05 -27.73
N ASN A 3 -39.90 -50.13 -27.11
CA ASN A 3 -39.59 -49.29 -25.93
C ASN A 3 -38.25 -48.57 -26.02
N GLY A 4 -38.28 -47.24 -26.15
CA GLY A 4 -37.11 -46.36 -26.07
C GLY A 4 -37.50 -44.89 -25.99
N MET A 5 -38.03 -44.47 -24.83
CA MET A 5 -38.31 -43.06 -24.49
C MET A 5 -37.00 -42.25 -24.48
N GLY A 6 -36.78 -41.42 -25.50
CA GLY A 6 -35.73 -40.39 -25.49
C GLY A 6 -36.22 -39.17 -24.71
N LYS A 7 -35.82 -39.08 -23.44
CA LYS A 7 -36.17 -37.99 -22.52
C LYS A 7 -35.59 -36.66 -23.00
N MET A 8 -36.50 -35.70 -23.08
CA MET A 8 -36.32 -34.26 -23.09
C MET A 8 -35.40 -33.83 -21.93
N LEU A 9 -34.19 -33.33 -22.23
CA LEU A 9 -33.37 -32.60 -21.26
C LEU A 9 -33.32 -31.12 -21.65
N LEU A 10 -34.16 -30.36 -20.96
CA LEU A 10 -34.09 -28.90 -20.87
C LEU A 10 -32.78 -28.52 -20.18
N TRP A 11 -31.87 -27.90 -20.92
CA TRP A 11 -30.69 -27.24 -20.36
C TRP A 11 -31.14 -25.93 -19.73
N THR A 12 -31.34 -25.94 -18.40
CA THR A 12 -31.46 -24.70 -17.63
C THR A 12 -30.07 -24.10 -17.49
N ALA A 13 -29.87 -22.93 -18.10
CA ALA A 13 -28.65 -22.15 -17.91
C ALA A 13 -28.63 -21.61 -16.47
N LEU A 14 -27.76 -22.18 -15.64
CA LEU A 14 -27.47 -21.65 -14.31
C LEU A 14 -26.53 -20.45 -14.50
N ALA A 15 -27.10 -19.24 -14.47
CA ALA A 15 -26.31 -18.02 -14.40
C ALA A 15 -25.60 -17.98 -13.03
N ALA A 16 -24.29 -18.26 -13.02
CA ALA A 16 -23.47 -18.03 -11.84
C ALA A 16 -23.38 -16.52 -11.60
N ALA A 17 -24.15 -16.02 -10.64
CA ALA A 17 -23.96 -14.69 -10.10
C ALA A 17 -22.60 -14.67 -9.38
N LEU A 18 -21.58 -14.15 -10.07
CA LEU A 18 -20.32 -13.76 -9.45
C LEU A 18 -20.63 -12.59 -8.52
N GLY A 19 -20.94 -12.92 -7.26
CA GLY A 19 -21.00 -11.94 -6.19
C GLY A 19 -19.63 -11.30 -6.07
N THR A 20 -19.51 -10.05 -6.49
CA THR A 20 -18.37 -9.20 -6.15
C THR A 20 -18.47 -8.91 -4.66
N THR A 21 -17.81 -9.74 -3.84
CA THR A 21 -17.52 -9.35 -2.47
C THR A 21 -16.51 -8.21 -2.55
N SER A 22 -16.99 -6.97 -2.60
CA SER A 22 -16.14 -5.84 -2.29
C SER A 22 -15.55 -6.09 -0.90
N ALA A 23 -14.21 -6.06 -0.82
CA ALA A 23 -13.53 -6.05 0.46
C ALA A 23 -14.15 -4.95 1.32
N PRO A 24 -14.41 -5.18 2.62
CA PRO A 24 -14.98 -4.15 3.48
C PRO A 24 -14.08 -2.91 3.38
N GLN A 25 -14.69 -1.81 2.93
CA GLN A 25 -14.10 -0.49 2.99
C GLN A 25 -13.60 -0.31 4.43
N ALA A 26 -12.29 -0.14 4.61
CA ALA A 26 -11.69 0.02 5.93
C ALA A 26 -12.49 1.08 6.70
N ALA A 27 -13.20 0.65 7.74
CA ALA A 27 -13.95 1.54 8.59
C ALA A 27 -12.99 2.61 9.12
N GLU A 28 -13.37 3.89 8.99
CA GLU A 28 -12.62 4.98 9.59
C GLU A 28 -12.46 4.67 11.08
N SER A 29 -11.22 4.41 11.51
CA SER A 29 -10.94 4.08 12.91
C SER A 29 -11.35 5.26 13.80
N PRO A 30 -12.32 5.10 14.71
CA PRO A 30 -12.86 6.20 15.50
C PRO A 30 -11.97 6.57 16.69
N SER A 31 -10.75 6.04 16.78
CA SER A 31 -9.88 6.31 17.93
C SER A 31 -9.23 7.68 17.82
N VAL A 32 -9.85 8.68 18.46
CA VAL A 32 -9.16 9.93 18.80
C VAL A 32 -7.99 9.56 19.72
N HIS A 33 -6.77 9.65 19.20
CA HIS A 33 -5.56 9.38 19.96
C HIS A 33 -5.61 10.13 21.30
N ALA A 34 -5.22 9.48 22.40
CA ALA A 34 -5.44 10.03 23.76
C ALA A 34 -4.84 11.43 23.93
N GLN A 35 -3.75 11.71 23.22
CA GLN A 35 -3.09 13.02 23.23
C GLN A 35 -3.79 14.07 22.36
N SER A 36 -4.58 13.68 21.34
CA SER A 36 -5.29 14.62 20.47
C SER A 36 -6.33 15.45 21.22
N ARG A 37 -6.85 14.96 22.35
CA ARG A 37 -7.78 15.72 23.22
C ARG A 37 -7.14 16.96 23.86
N LYS A 38 -5.80 17.03 23.89
CA LYS A 38 -5.02 18.14 24.44
C LYS A 38 -4.52 19.11 23.36
N MET A 39 -4.81 18.83 22.08
CA MET A 39 -4.33 19.64 20.95
C MET A 39 -5.33 20.74 20.59
N SER A 40 -4.82 21.89 20.14
CA SER A 40 -5.68 22.96 19.64
C SER A 40 -6.29 22.58 18.28
N PRO A 41 -7.49 23.10 17.94
CA PRO A 41 -8.10 22.87 16.62
C PRO A 41 -7.20 23.27 15.45
N GLU A 42 -6.43 24.35 15.61
CA GLU A 42 -5.49 24.86 14.60
C GLU A 42 -4.35 23.88 14.36
N LEU A 43 -3.79 23.28 15.43
CA LEU A 43 -2.73 22.27 15.31
C LEU A 43 -3.24 21.00 14.65
N ILE A 44 -4.46 20.56 14.99
CA ILE A 44 -5.10 19.40 14.35
C ILE A 44 -5.26 19.65 12.85
N LYS A 45 -5.81 20.82 12.48
CA LYS A 45 -5.98 21.21 11.08
C LYS A 45 -4.64 21.26 10.33
N LYS A 46 -3.62 21.90 10.91
CA LYS A 46 -2.28 21.97 10.31
C LYS A 46 -1.67 20.57 10.13
N THR A 47 -1.86 19.68 11.10
CA THR A 47 -1.38 18.29 11.02
C THR A 47 -2.01 17.56 9.84
N GLN A 48 -3.32 17.70 9.64
CA GLN A 48 -4.03 17.09 8.51
C GLN A 48 -3.57 17.68 7.17
N GLU A 49 -3.44 19.00 7.07
CA GLU A 49 -2.99 19.69 5.86
C GLU A 49 -1.57 19.28 5.45
N GLU A 50 -0.60 19.31 6.37
CA GLU A 50 0.77 18.91 6.09
C GLU A 50 0.88 17.40 5.79
N SER A 51 0.09 16.56 6.46
CA SER A 51 0.04 15.12 6.15
C SER A 51 -0.48 14.88 4.72
N LEU A 52 -1.57 15.56 4.32
CA LEU A 52 -2.11 15.45 2.96
C LEU A 52 -1.12 15.96 1.90
N LYS A 53 -0.35 17.01 2.22
CA LYS A 53 0.71 17.51 1.35
C LYS A 53 1.81 16.46 1.14
N ALA A 54 2.27 15.82 2.21
CA ALA A 54 3.26 14.74 2.13
C ALA A 54 2.74 13.54 1.33
N ILE A 55 1.48 13.12 1.56
CA ILE A 55 0.84 12.02 0.82
C ILE A 55 0.76 12.33 -0.67
N LYS A 56 0.28 13.53 -1.05
CA LYS A 56 0.21 13.94 -2.47
C LYS A 56 1.58 14.02 -3.12
N ARG A 57 2.60 14.50 -2.37
CA ARG A 57 3.97 14.50 -2.86
C ARG A 57 4.48 13.07 -3.09
N GLY A 58 4.17 12.15 -2.18
CA GLY A 58 4.52 10.74 -2.31
C GLY A 58 3.87 10.07 -3.52
N GLU A 59 2.59 10.36 -3.78
CA GLU A 59 1.88 9.89 -4.97
C GLU A 59 2.56 10.36 -6.27
N GLN A 60 2.94 11.65 -6.33
CA GLN A 60 3.68 12.19 -7.48
C GLN A 60 5.04 11.51 -7.66
N LEU A 61 5.78 11.29 -6.58
CA LEU A 61 7.05 10.55 -6.61
C LEU A 61 6.86 9.10 -7.06
N TRP A 62 5.76 8.47 -6.65
CA TRP A 62 5.45 7.07 -7.00
C TRP A 62 5.37 6.85 -8.52
N LEU A 63 4.94 7.88 -9.24
CA LEU A 63 4.79 7.91 -10.69
C LEU A 63 6.01 8.53 -11.41
N ASP A 64 6.99 9.06 -10.67
CA ASP A 64 8.13 9.78 -11.24
C ASP A 64 9.19 8.82 -11.80
N ARG A 65 9.33 8.84 -13.12
CA ARG A 65 10.34 8.05 -13.85
C ARG A 65 11.77 8.60 -13.73
N LYS A 66 11.94 9.78 -13.12
CA LYS A 66 13.23 10.44 -12.90
C LYS A 66 13.86 10.12 -11.54
N LEU A 67 13.17 9.35 -10.69
CA LEU A 67 13.76 8.83 -9.45
C LEU A 67 14.94 7.88 -9.70
N GLY A 68 14.91 7.21 -10.85
CA GLY A 68 15.94 6.29 -11.31
C GLY A 68 16.60 6.73 -12.61
N SER A 69 17.46 5.86 -13.12
CA SER A 69 18.12 6.04 -14.43
C SER A 69 17.62 5.07 -15.51
N ASN A 70 16.77 4.11 -15.15
CA ASN A 70 16.28 3.07 -16.06
C ASN A 70 14.85 3.32 -16.59
N GLY A 71 14.28 4.51 -16.33
CA GLY A 71 12.95 4.91 -16.81
C GLY A 71 11.77 4.21 -16.12
N LEU A 72 12.02 3.35 -15.14
CA LEU A 72 10.99 2.76 -14.29
C LEU A 72 10.58 3.74 -13.18
N ASN A 73 9.39 3.53 -12.63
CA ASN A 73 8.92 4.16 -11.40
C ASN A 73 8.35 3.09 -10.47
N CYS A 74 8.04 3.47 -9.23
CA CYS A 74 7.52 2.56 -8.21
C CYS A 74 6.24 1.83 -8.67
N ASN A 75 5.38 2.56 -9.38
CA ASN A 75 4.08 2.07 -9.83
C ASN A 75 4.14 0.92 -10.86
N VAL A 76 5.27 0.72 -11.55
CA VAL A 76 5.45 -0.41 -12.46
C VAL A 76 5.40 -1.75 -11.71
N CYS A 77 5.99 -1.82 -10.52
CA CYS A 77 6.04 -3.04 -9.71
C CYS A 77 5.02 -3.05 -8.57
N HIS A 78 4.66 -1.87 -8.07
CA HIS A 78 3.73 -1.67 -6.97
C HIS A 78 2.60 -0.72 -7.39
N PRO A 79 1.65 -1.17 -8.23
CA PRO A 79 0.53 -0.34 -8.66
C PRO A 79 -0.23 0.23 -7.46
N ASP A 80 -0.41 1.55 -7.41
CA ASP A 80 -1.14 2.24 -6.33
C ASP A 80 -0.62 1.91 -4.92
N ALA A 81 0.71 1.73 -4.82
CA ALA A 81 1.44 1.27 -3.64
C ALA A 81 0.98 -0.08 -3.04
N ALA A 82 0.31 -0.90 -3.84
CA ALA A 82 -0.10 -2.24 -3.45
C ALA A 82 1.10 -3.17 -3.16
N ALA A 83 0.88 -4.14 -2.27
CA ALA A 83 1.86 -5.15 -1.87
C ALA A 83 3.20 -4.59 -1.33
N THR A 84 3.19 -3.35 -0.81
CA THR A 84 4.35 -2.74 -0.14
C THR A 84 4.38 -3.05 1.36
N HIS A 85 3.20 -3.28 1.95
CA HIS A 85 2.99 -3.68 3.34
C HIS A 85 3.82 -2.88 4.38
N PRO A 86 3.77 -1.53 4.36
CA PRO A 86 4.50 -0.69 5.31
C PRO A 86 4.13 -0.98 6.77
N GLU A 87 2.90 -1.46 7.04
CA GLU A 87 2.39 -1.85 8.36
C GLU A 87 3.16 -3.02 9.01
N THR A 88 3.99 -3.73 8.24
CA THR A 88 4.81 -4.83 8.74
C THR A 88 6.20 -4.38 9.18
N TYR A 89 6.59 -3.13 8.88
CA TYR A 89 7.89 -2.58 9.26
C TYR A 89 7.84 -1.96 10.67
N PRO A 90 8.97 -1.94 11.42
CA PRO A 90 10.28 -2.47 11.05
C PRO A 90 10.33 -4.00 10.94
N LYS A 91 11.06 -4.54 9.96
CA LYS A 91 11.19 -6.00 9.78
C LYS A 91 12.55 -6.44 9.29
N PHE A 92 12.86 -7.71 9.54
CA PHE A 92 14.08 -8.33 9.02
C PHE A 92 14.02 -8.39 7.49
N LYS A 93 15.06 -7.89 6.82
CA LYS A 93 15.22 -7.99 5.37
C LYS A 93 16.54 -8.68 5.06
N GLN A 94 16.46 -9.78 4.32
CA GLN A 94 17.63 -10.59 3.95
C GLN A 94 18.68 -9.78 3.19
N GLN A 95 18.25 -8.82 2.38
CA GLN A 95 19.11 -7.89 1.63
C GLN A 95 20.05 -7.08 2.53
N PHE A 96 19.68 -6.92 3.81
CA PHE A 96 20.44 -6.18 4.80
C PHE A 96 21.02 -7.06 5.91
N GLY A 97 20.53 -8.30 6.07
CA GLY A 97 20.92 -9.18 7.18
C GLY A 97 20.51 -8.66 8.56
N ARG A 98 19.55 -7.72 8.63
CA ARG A 98 19.06 -7.12 9.88
C ARG A 98 17.62 -6.61 9.74
N VAL A 99 17.06 -6.15 10.86
CA VAL A 99 15.82 -5.36 10.89
C VAL A 99 16.09 -3.97 10.29
N VAL A 100 15.19 -3.53 9.42
CA VAL A 100 15.22 -2.22 8.78
C VAL A 100 13.86 -1.53 8.88
N THR A 101 13.88 -0.22 8.80
CA THR A 101 12.70 0.63 8.64
C THR A 101 12.17 0.58 7.21
N VAL A 102 10.93 1.06 7.00
CA VAL A 102 10.35 1.15 5.66
C VAL A 102 11.15 2.12 4.77
N GLN A 103 11.65 3.24 5.30
CA GLN A 103 12.45 4.19 4.52
C GLN A 103 13.78 3.60 4.04
N GLU A 104 14.44 2.80 4.87
CA GLU A 104 15.66 2.09 4.45
C GLU A 104 15.37 1.14 3.27
N PHE A 105 14.21 0.47 3.29
CA PHE A 105 13.82 -0.42 2.20
C PHE A 105 13.36 0.34 0.95
N ILE A 106 12.63 1.45 1.09
CA ILE A 106 12.29 2.36 -0.02
C ILE A 106 13.58 2.85 -0.69
N ASN A 107 14.57 3.27 0.09
CA ASN A 107 15.85 3.76 -0.40
C ASN A 107 16.63 2.66 -1.14
N TRP A 108 16.55 1.41 -0.66
CA TRP A 108 17.08 0.25 -1.37
C TRP A 108 16.38 0.03 -2.71
N CYS A 109 15.06 0.16 -2.80
CA CYS A 109 14.34 0.07 -4.07
C CYS A 109 14.77 1.16 -5.07
N ILE A 110 14.93 2.41 -4.61
CA ILE A 110 15.43 3.50 -5.46
C ILE A 110 16.83 3.16 -5.98
N TYR A 111 17.74 2.74 -5.09
CA TYR A 111 19.12 2.47 -5.44
C TYR A 111 19.28 1.23 -6.34
N VAL A 112 18.66 0.11 -5.97
CA VAL A 112 18.86 -1.18 -6.65
C VAL A 112 17.91 -1.36 -7.81
N ALA A 113 16.60 -1.18 -7.60
CA ALA A 113 15.59 -1.46 -8.62
C ALA A 113 15.49 -0.34 -9.65
N LEU A 114 15.51 0.93 -9.22
CA LEU A 114 15.42 2.08 -10.13
C LEU A 114 16.79 2.58 -10.64
N ARG A 115 17.89 2.09 -10.07
CA ARG A 115 19.26 2.56 -10.35
C ARG A 115 19.39 4.07 -10.14
N GLY A 116 18.73 4.58 -9.12
CA GLY A 116 18.76 5.98 -8.70
C GLY A 116 19.79 6.25 -7.59
N PRO A 117 20.00 7.52 -7.23
CA PRO A 117 20.83 7.88 -6.09
C PRO A 117 20.14 7.54 -4.76
N ARG A 118 20.92 7.16 -3.75
CA ARG A 118 20.42 7.01 -2.39
C ARG A 118 19.89 8.35 -1.88
N GLN A 119 18.81 8.29 -1.13
CA GLN A 119 18.20 9.43 -0.46
C GLN A 119 18.60 9.47 1.02
N GLU A 120 18.44 10.62 1.65
CA GLU A 120 18.65 10.77 3.09
C GLU A 120 17.49 10.13 3.88
N ILE A 121 17.82 9.28 4.85
CA ILE A 121 16.82 8.73 5.79
C ILE A 121 16.27 9.86 6.65
N GLY A 122 14.94 9.97 6.75
CA GLY A 122 14.26 11.10 7.38
C GLY A 122 14.11 12.33 6.49
N GLY A 123 14.69 12.32 5.29
CA GLY A 123 14.55 13.40 4.32
C GLY A 123 13.13 13.50 3.74
N GLU A 124 12.80 14.66 3.16
CA GLU A 124 11.45 14.95 2.66
C GLU A 124 10.99 13.94 1.59
N MET A 125 11.88 13.47 0.72
CA MET A 125 11.54 12.53 -0.35
C MET A 125 11.09 11.17 0.21
N LEU A 126 11.87 10.58 1.11
CA LEU A 126 11.54 9.28 1.70
C LEU A 126 10.33 9.39 2.63
N THR A 127 10.21 10.49 3.36
CA THR A 127 9.03 10.78 4.20
C THR A 127 7.76 10.87 3.36
N ALA A 128 7.80 11.53 2.19
CA ALA A 128 6.66 11.60 1.29
C ALA A 128 6.28 10.23 0.72
N LEU A 129 7.27 9.44 0.27
CA LEU A 129 7.04 8.07 -0.25
C LEU A 129 6.45 7.15 0.81
N GLU A 130 7.00 7.17 2.04
CA GLU A 130 6.46 6.42 3.18
C GLU A 130 5.03 6.86 3.52
N SER A 131 4.78 8.17 3.55
CA SER A 131 3.44 8.71 3.83
C SER A 131 2.40 8.20 2.83
N TYR A 132 2.76 8.16 1.55
CA TYR A 132 1.87 7.61 0.52
C TYR A 132 1.67 6.09 0.66
N GLN A 133 2.73 5.31 0.92
CA GLN A 133 2.58 3.87 1.18
C GLN A 133 1.66 3.61 2.36
N ALA A 134 1.90 4.27 3.50
CA ALA A 134 1.10 4.14 4.71
C ALA A 134 -0.36 4.54 4.45
N TYR A 135 -0.59 5.64 3.73
CA TYR A 135 -1.93 6.07 3.34
C TYR A 135 -2.64 5.00 2.50
N LYS A 136 -1.97 4.41 1.51
CA LYS A 136 -2.56 3.39 0.63
C LYS A 136 -2.83 2.06 1.32
N ASN A 137 -2.11 1.74 2.39
CA ASN A 137 -2.25 0.51 3.17
C ASN A 137 -2.96 0.73 4.52
N ARG A 138 -3.60 1.90 4.71
CA ARG A 138 -4.36 2.20 5.94
C ARG A 138 -5.50 1.21 6.15
N GLY A 139 -5.76 0.88 7.40
CA GLY A 139 -6.78 -0.11 7.79
C GLY A 139 -6.24 -1.53 7.93
N ASN A 140 -5.04 -1.82 7.42
CA ASN A 140 -4.32 -3.05 7.75
C ASN A 140 -3.88 -3.03 9.22
N ALA A 141 -3.78 -4.23 9.82
CA ALA A 141 -3.26 -4.37 11.17
C ALA A 141 -1.76 -4.04 11.20
N LEU A 142 -1.34 -3.22 12.16
CA LEU A 142 0.08 -2.99 12.41
C LEU A 142 0.69 -4.24 13.03
N GLU A 143 1.53 -4.95 12.28
CA GLU A 143 2.10 -6.23 12.69
C GLU A 143 3.60 -6.27 12.38
N ILE A 144 4.38 -5.70 13.30
CA ILE A 144 5.83 -5.53 13.17
C ILE A 144 6.51 -6.90 13.01
N GLY A 145 7.37 -7.01 11.99
CA GLY A 145 8.17 -8.21 11.74
C GLY A 145 7.41 -9.32 11.01
N PHE A 146 6.16 -9.10 10.60
CA PHE A 146 5.42 -10.11 9.84
C PHE A 146 6.18 -10.52 8.57
N PRO A 147 6.40 -11.83 8.35
CA PRO A 147 7.17 -12.32 7.22
C PRO A 147 6.41 -12.05 5.92
N GLY A 148 7.09 -11.45 4.95
CA GLY A 148 6.52 -11.10 3.66
C GLY A 148 7.54 -10.32 2.82
N PRO A 149 7.28 -10.15 1.51
CA PRO A 149 8.23 -9.55 0.57
C PRO A 149 8.81 -8.19 1.00
#